data_AF-A0A554JDJ9-F1
#
_entry.id   AF-A0A554JDJ9-F1
#
_cell.length_a   1.000
_cell.length_b   1.000
_cell.length_c   1.000
_cell.angle_alpha   90.00
_cell.angle_beta   90.00
_cell.angle_gamma   90.00
#
_symmetry.space_group_name_H-M   'P 1'
#
loop_
_entity.id
_entity.type
_entity.pdbx_description
1 polymer ?
#
loop_
_entity_poly.entity_id
_entity_poly.type
_entity_poly.pdbx_seq_one_letter_code
_entity_poly.pdbx_strand_id
1 'polypeptide(L)'
;MIPFLDFSLLAGWQLWLLWLFWVVCLLGASHLTHRWLFNSQFGSFYRLVIAPGVIWHELAHAVIVILTGNQLLEVNFWSAEGGYVRHRNRYQGLLAALTNFLIALAPLPLTLLAWWFIYQRLDILSVWQLILVAYFLVISLATLAPSATDWRVGLEFSSLILIIGTLLSLSPIGRELFVQS
;
A
#
# COMPACT_ATOMS: atom_id res chain seq x y z
N MET A 1 25.24 28.30 4.54
CA MET A 1 25.69 27.03 5.14
C MET A 1 24.58 26.53 6.04
N ILE A 2 23.80 25.56 5.58
CA ILE A 2 22.85 24.85 6.43
C ILE A 2 23.71 23.87 7.24
N PRO A 3 23.67 23.88 8.59
CA PRO A 3 24.43 22.92 9.38
C PRO A 3 23.93 21.52 9.01
N PHE A 4 24.81 20.74 8.38
CA PHE A 4 24.54 19.34 8.11
C PHE A 4 24.38 18.64 9.46
N LEU A 5 23.26 17.95 9.64
CA LEU A 5 23.03 17.05 10.77
C LEU A 5 24.18 16.03 10.81
N ASP A 6 24.95 16.03 11.89
CA ASP A 6 25.97 15.02 12.13
C ASP A 6 25.29 13.74 12.61
N PHE A 7 25.00 12.84 11.66
CA PHE A 7 24.33 11.56 11.92
C PHE A 7 25.22 10.56 12.68
N SER A 8 26.52 10.83 12.85
CA SER A 8 27.45 9.95 13.57
C SER A 8 27.20 9.91 15.08
N LEU A 9 26.49 10.92 15.60
CA LEU A 9 26.13 11.04 17.03
C LEU A 9 24.80 10.37 17.38
N LEU A 10 24.04 9.90 16.38
CA LEU A 10 22.73 9.30 16.62
C LEU A 10 22.86 7.81 16.92
N ALA A 11 22.36 7.39 18.08
CA ALA A 11 22.18 5.97 18.39
C ALA A 11 21.22 5.33 17.35
N GLY A 12 21.38 4.04 17.07
CA GLY A 12 20.59 3.36 16.02
C GLY A 12 19.09 3.57 16.11
N TRP A 13 18.52 3.62 17.33
CA TRP A 13 17.09 3.88 17.55
C TRP A 13 16.66 5.33 17.19
N GLN A 14 17.55 6.31 17.27
CA GLN A 14 17.25 7.71 16.90
C GLN A 14 17.17 7.87 15.38
N LEU A 15 18.01 7.13 14.63
CA LEU A 15 17.92 7.05 13.17
C LEU A 15 16.59 6.43 12.72
N TRP A 16 16.12 5.39 13.43
CA TRP A 16 14.81 4.78 13.18
C TRP A 16 13.65 5.76 13.42
N LEU A 17 13.67 6.51 14.53
CA LEU A 17 12.64 7.52 14.80
C LEU A 17 12.63 8.64 13.77
N LEU A 18 13.81 9.09 13.34
CA LEU A 18 13.93 10.11 12.30
C LEU A 18 13.42 9.59 10.95
N TRP A 19 13.76 8.36 10.59
CA TRP A 19 13.23 7.71 9.38
C TRP A 19 11.70 7.60 9.44
N LEU A 20 11.14 7.13 10.55
CA LEU A 20 9.69 7.01 10.73
C LEU A 20 9.00 8.37 10.64
N PHE A 21 9.57 9.41 11.27
CA PHE A 21 9.10 10.78 11.17
C PHE A 21 9.03 11.25 9.71
N TRP A 22 10.10 11.04 8.94
CA TRP A 22 10.13 11.40 7.52
C TRP A 22 9.08 10.64 6.70
N VAL A 23 8.91 9.33 6.94
CA VAL A 23 7.88 8.54 6.26
C VAL A 23 6.49 9.09 6.55
N VAL A 24 6.18 9.39 7.81
CA VAL A 24 4.89 9.98 8.20
C VAL A 24 4.70 11.36 7.54
N CYS A 25 5.73 12.21 7.54
CA CYS A 25 5.68 13.52 6.88
C CYS A 25 5.45 13.41 5.37
N LEU A 26 6.13 12.47 4.70
CA LEU A 26 5.98 12.24 3.26
C LEU A 26 4.58 11.71 2.92
N LEU A 27 4.06 10.77 3.71
CA LEU A 27 2.69 10.26 3.56
C LEU A 27 1.66 11.38 3.77
N GLY A 28 1.85 12.20 4.82
CA GLY A 28 0.99 13.35 5.09
C GLY A 28 1.02 14.39 3.97
N ALA A 29 2.22 14.75 3.49
CA ALA A 29 2.39 15.67 2.37
C ALA A 29 1.78 15.12 1.07
N SER A 30 1.96 13.83 0.78
CA SER A 30 1.34 13.16 -0.36
C SER A 30 -0.18 13.25 -0.31
N HIS A 31 -0.77 12.92 0.85
CA HIS A 31 -2.22 12.99 1.06
C HIS A 31 -2.78 14.41 0.89
N LEU A 32 -2.09 15.41 1.46
CA LEU A 32 -2.48 16.81 1.31
C LEU A 32 -2.35 17.29 -0.13
N THR A 33 -1.28 16.92 -0.83
CA THR A 33 -1.04 17.30 -2.22
C THR A 33 -2.07 16.67 -3.15
N HIS A 34 -2.42 15.38 -2.93
CA HIS A 34 -3.49 14.71 -3.65
C HIS A 34 -4.83 15.44 -3.43
N ARG A 35 -5.19 15.76 -2.18
CA ARG A 35 -6.42 16.50 -1.89
C ARG A 35 -6.46 17.89 -2.54
N TRP A 36 -5.34 18.61 -2.49
CA TRP A 36 -5.23 19.93 -3.11
C TRP A 36 -5.38 19.85 -4.62
N LEU A 37 -4.65 18.95 -5.29
CA LEU A 37 -4.72 18.77 -6.73
C LEU A 37 -6.12 18.36 -7.19
N PHE A 38 -6.77 17.43 -6.48
CA PHE A 38 -8.10 16.92 -6.82
C PHE A 38 -9.20 18.00 -6.77
N ASN A 39 -9.06 18.96 -5.85
CA ASN A 39 -9.98 20.09 -5.66
C ASN A 39 -9.56 21.36 -6.41
N SER A 40 -8.39 21.36 -7.04
CA SER A 40 -7.93 22.48 -7.86
C SER A 40 -8.64 22.53 -9.21
N GLN A 41 -8.49 23.65 -9.92
CA GLN A 41 -8.89 23.80 -11.32
C GLN A 41 -8.26 22.75 -12.27
N PHE A 42 -7.16 22.12 -11.86
CA PHE A 42 -6.50 21.05 -12.61
C PHE A 42 -7.00 19.65 -12.22
N GLY A 43 -7.97 19.54 -11.30
CA GLY A 43 -8.42 18.27 -10.74
C GLY A 43 -8.88 17.26 -11.80
N SER A 44 -9.54 17.71 -12.86
CA SER A 44 -9.99 16.81 -13.94
C SER A 44 -8.82 16.25 -14.77
N PHE A 45 -7.81 17.07 -15.08
CA PHE A 45 -6.61 16.60 -15.76
C PHE A 45 -5.79 15.68 -14.85
N TYR A 46 -5.63 16.05 -13.57
CA TYR A 46 -4.98 15.21 -12.57
C TYR A 46 -5.64 13.83 -12.46
N ARG A 47 -6.97 13.76 -12.41
CA ARG A 47 -7.74 12.51 -12.41
C ARG A 47 -7.43 11.64 -13.62
N LEU A 48 -7.31 12.22 -14.82
CA LEU A 48 -6.93 11.50 -16.05
C LEU A 48 -5.47 11.02 -16.04
N VAL A 49 -4.58 11.74 -15.36
CA VAL A 49 -3.17 11.35 -15.25
C VAL A 49 -2.96 10.25 -14.20
N ILE A 50 -3.68 10.28 -13.08
CA ILE A 50 -3.54 9.24 -12.03
C ILE A 50 -4.43 8.02 -12.30
N ALA A 51 -5.41 8.17 -13.19
CA ALA A 51 -6.37 7.16 -13.65
C ALA A 51 -5.80 5.74 -13.81
N PRO A 52 -4.71 5.51 -14.57
CA PRO A 52 -4.23 4.15 -14.77
C PRO A 52 -3.67 3.51 -13.50
N GLY A 53 -3.09 4.31 -12.59
CA GLY A 53 -2.67 3.83 -11.26
C GLY A 53 -3.85 3.42 -10.40
N VAL A 54 -4.92 4.22 -10.38
CA VAL A 54 -6.16 3.90 -9.65
C VAL A 54 -6.81 2.64 -10.20
N ILE A 55 -6.90 2.52 -11.53
CA ILE A 55 -7.43 1.31 -12.18
C ILE A 55 -6.61 0.09 -11.75
N TRP A 56 -5.29 0.17 -11.80
CA TRP A 56 -4.42 -0.92 -11.38
C TRP A 56 -4.60 -1.28 -9.89
N HIS A 57 -4.70 -0.28 -9.03
CA HIS A 57 -4.93 -0.45 -7.60
C HIS A 57 -6.24 -1.20 -7.31
N GLU A 58 -7.36 -0.74 -7.89
CA GLU A 58 -8.65 -1.40 -7.68
C GLU A 58 -8.72 -2.78 -8.35
N LEU A 59 -8.05 -2.97 -9.48
CA LEU A 59 -7.93 -4.29 -10.09
C LEU A 59 -7.18 -5.27 -9.19
N ALA A 60 -6.14 -4.80 -8.49
CA ALA A 60 -5.41 -5.64 -7.53
C ALA A 60 -6.33 -6.13 -6.40
N HIS A 61 -7.14 -5.23 -5.82
CA HIS A 61 -8.18 -5.60 -4.86
C HIS A 61 -9.15 -6.64 -5.43
N ALA A 62 -9.69 -6.37 -6.63
CA ALA A 62 -10.65 -7.27 -7.29
C ALA A 62 -10.06 -8.67 -7.56
N VAL A 63 -8.79 -8.74 -7.97
CA VAL A 63 -8.08 -10.01 -8.18
C VAL A 63 -8.01 -10.81 -6.89
N ILE A 64 -7.61 -10.21 -5.77
CA ILE A 64 -7.52 -10.93 -4.49
C ILE A 64 -8.91 -11.29 -3.94
N VAL A 65 -9.94 -10.45 -4.16
CA VAL A 65 -11.34 -10.81 -3.84
C VAL A 65 -11.74 -12.11 -4.54
N ILE A 66 -11.45 -12.22 -5.84
CA ILE A 66 -11.76 -13.42 -6.64
C ILE A 66 -10.94 -14.62 -6.15
N LEU A 67 -9.63 -14.46 -5.97
CA LEU A 67 -8.74 -15.56 -5.55
C LEU A 67 -9.04 -16.08 -4.15
N THR A 68 -9.52 -15.22 -3.24
CA THR A 68 -9.95 -15.64 -1.90
C THR A 68 -11.32 -16.32 -1.90
N GLY A 69 -12.04 -16.34 -3.03
CA GLY A 69 -13.37 -16.94 -3.14
C GLY A 69 -14.49 -16.08 -2.54
N ASN A 70 -14.22 -14.78 -2.33
CA ASN A 70 -15.21 -13.80 -1.93
C ASN A 70 -16.04 -13.35 -3.13
N GLN A 71 -17.27 -12.87 -2.87
CA GLN A 71 -18.15 -12.43 -3.96
C GLN A 71 -17.83 -10.96 -4.30
N LEU A 72 -17.30 -10.73 -5.50
CA LEU A 72 -17.14 -9.39 -6.07
C LEU A 72 -18.53 -8.84 -6.45
N LEU A 73 -18.90 -7.69 -5.89
CA LEU A 73 -20.21 -7.07 -6.14
C LEU A 73 -20.12 -5.93 -7.14
N GLU A 74 -19.12 -5.05 -6.98
CA GLU A 74 -18.96 -3.86 -7.80
C GLU A 74 -17.49 -3.43 -7.80
N VAL A 75 -17.00 -2.98 -8.96
CA VAL A 75 -15.71 -2.30 -9.10
C VAL A 75 -16.00 -0.97 -9.77
N ASN A 76 -15.60 0.12 -9.12
CA ASN A 76 -15.79 1.46 -9.65
C ASN A 76 -14.47 2.21 -9.61
N PHE A 77 -13.99 2.64 -10.77
CA PHE A 77 -12.71 3.36 -10.89
C PHE A 77 -12.88 4.89 -10.78
N TRP A 78 -14.12 5.38 -10.85
CA TRP A 78 -14.45 6.80 -11.03
C TRP A 78 -15.47 7.28 -9.97
N SER A 79 -15.14 7.12 -8.69
CA SER A 79 -15.95 7.73 -7.63
C SER A 79 -15.37 9.09 -7.21
N ALA A 80 -16.22 9.92 -6.60
CA ALA A 80 -15.82 11.24 -6.10
C ALA A 80 -14.71 11.16 -5.02
N GLU A 81 -14.60 10.03 -4.33
CA GLU A 81 -13.62 9.80 -3.25
C GLU A 81 -12.42 8.94 -3.69
N GLY A 82 -12.38 8.50 -4.95
CA GLY A 82 -11.38 7.56 -5.49
C GLY A 82 -12.00 6.30 -6.09
N GLY A 83 -11.17 5.35 -6.52
CA GLY A 83 -11.66 4.03 -6.89
C GLY A 83 -12.23 3.28 -5.67
N TYR A 84 -13.04 2.25 -5.90
CA TYR A 84 -13.40 1.29 -4.87
C TYR A 84 -13.76 -0.09 -5.43
N VAL A 85 -13.56 -1.10 -4.59
CA VAL A 85 -14.06 -2.46 -4.78
C VAL A 85 -15.03 -2.83 -3.66
N ARG A 86 -16.28 -3.15 -4.02
CA ARG A 86 -17.26 -3.73 -3.08
C ARG A 86 -17.27 -5.23 -3.23
N HIS A 87 -17.15 -5.91 -2.09
CA HIS A 87 -17.22 -7.36 -2.03
C HIS A 87 -18.04 -7.81 -0.81
N ARG A 88 -18.54 -9.04 -0.86
CA ARG A 88 -19.15 -9.73 0.27
C ARG A 88 -18.22 -10.83 0.75
N ASN A 89 -17.85 -10.79 2.02
CA ASN A 89 -17.01 -11.81 2.61
C ASN A 89 -17.81 -13.11 2.79
N ARG A 90 -17.27 -14.22 2.31
CA ARG A 90 -17.89 -15.56 2.42
C ARG A 90 -17.61 -16.19 3.78
N TYR A 91 -16.50 -15.79 4.40
CA TYR A 91 -16.00 -16.40 5.63
C TYR A 91 -16.46 -15.61 6.87
N GLN A 92 -16.25 -16.20 8.04
CA GLN A 92 -16.54 -15.60 9.34
C GLN A 92 -15.32 -15.70 10.25
N GLY A 93 -15.29 -14.88 11.32
CA GLY A 93 -14.23 -14.90 12.32
C GLY A 93 -12.84 -14.62 11.75
N LEU A 94 -11.84 -15.40 12.18
CA LEU A 94 -10.44 -15.22 11.81
C LEU A 94 -10.21 -15.28 10.29
N LEU A 95 -10.90 -16.16 9.58
CA LEU A 95 -10.72 -16.30 8.13
C LEU A 95 -11.28 -15.10 7.36
N ALA A 96 -12.34 -14.46 7.87
CA ALA A 96 -12.81 -13.19 7.33
C ALA A 96 -11.77 -12.07 7.53
N ALA A 97 -11.16 -12.00 8.72
CA ALA A 97 -10.11 -11.02 9.01
C ALA A 97 -8.88 -11.21 8.10
N LEU A 98 -8.41 -12.46 7.93
CA LEU A 98 -7.29 -12.79 7.05
C LEU A 98 -7.57 -12.42 5.60
N THR A 99 -8.75 -12.76 5.08
CA THR A 99 -9.11 -12.44 3.69
C THR A 99 -9.25 -10.94 3.48
N ASN A 100 -9.86 -10.20 4.40
CA ASN A 100 -9.93 -8.75 4.33
C ASN A 100 -8.54 -8.12 4.37
N PHE A 101 -7.62 -8.64 5.19
CA PHE A 101 -6.23 -8.17 5.23
C PHE A 101 -5.49 -8.42 3.91
N LEU A 102 -5.64 -9.61 3.32
CA LEU A 102 -5.06 -9.93 2.02
C LEU A 102 -5.61 -9.02 0.92
N ILE A 103 -6.92 -8.76 0.93
CA ILE A 103 -7.55 -7.82 0.00
C ILE A 103 -6.96 -6.42 0.21
N ALA A 104 -7.00 -5.87 1.42
CA ALA A 104 -6.47 -4.53 1.71
C ALA A 104 -5.00 -4.36 1.31
N LEU A 105 -4.18 -5.40 1.44
CA LEU A 105 -2.78 -5.38 1.02
C LEU A 105 -2.57 -5.64 -0.46
N ALA A 106 -3.56 -6.15 -1.21
CA ALA A 106 -3.43 -6.63 -2.59
C ALA A 106 -2.69 -5.69 -3.55
N PRO A 107 -2.90 -4.35 -3.51
CA PRO A 107 -2.23 -3.44 -4.43
C PRO A 107 -0.71 -3.51 -4.33
N LEU A 108 -0.15 -3.73 -3.14
CA LEU A 108 1.30 -3.72 -2.93
C LEU A 108 2.02 -4.92 -3.59
N PRO A 109 1.75 -6.20 -3.23
CA PRO A 109 2.43 -7.34 -3.81
C PRO A 109 2.13 -7.50 -5.30
N LEU A 110 0.91 -7.17 -5.77
CA LEU A 110 0.58 -7.25 -7.20
C LEU A 110 1.30 -6.18 -8.02
N THR A 111 1.43 -4.96 -7.49
CA THR A 111 2.25 -3.92 -8.12
C THR A 111 3.71 -4.33 -8.17
N LEU A 112 4.29 -4.81 -7.06
CA LEU A 112 5.67 -5.30 -7.03
C LEU A 112 5.92 -6.46 -8.00
N LEU A 113 4.96 -7.38 -8.13
CA LEU A 113 5.04 -8.48 -9.09
C LEU A 113 5.03 -7.96 -10.53
N ALA A 114 4.16 -7.01 -10.86
CA ALA A 114 4.16 -6.38 -12.18
C ALA A 114 5.48 -5.65 -12.48
N TRP A 115 6.04 -4.94 -11.49
CA TRP A 115 7.36 -4.31 -11.60
C TRP A 115 8.45 -5.32 -11.89
N TRP A 116 8.46 -6.44 -11.17
CA TRP A 116 9.42 -7.50 -11.40
C TRP A 116 9.31 -8.05 -12.82
N PHE A 117 8.10 -8.32 -13.34
CA PHE A 117 7.92 -8.77 -14.72
C PHE A 117 8.39 -7.74 -15.76
N ILE A 118 8.12 -6.45 -15.55
CA ILE A 118 8.57 -5.38 -16.44
C ILE A 118 10.10 -5.28 -16.41
N TYR A 119 10.69 -5.36 -15.21
CA TYR A 119 12.15 -5.31 -15.01
C TYR A 119 12.88 -6.37 -15.84
N GLN A 120 12.35 -7.60 -15.87
CA GLN A 120 12.91 -8.71 -16.65
C GLN A 120 12.87 -8.50 -18.18
N ARG A 121 12.24 -7.42 -18.66
CA ARG A 121 12.05 -7.14 -20.09
C ARG A 121 12.56 -5.75 -20.49
N LEU A 122 13.24 -5.01 -19.61
CA LEU A 122 13.65 -3.63 -19.87
C LEU A 122 14.61 -3.49 -21.06
N ASP A 123 15.43 -4.51 -21.31
CA ASP A 123 16.45 -4.57 -22.36
C ASP A 123 15.88 -4.57 -23.78
N ILE A 124 14.64 -5.06 -23.95
CA ILE A 124 13.96 -5.16 -25.25
C ILE A 124 12.95 -4.03 -25.50
N LEU A 125 12.84 -3.06 -24.58
CA LEU A 125 11.88 -1.96 -24.71
C LEU A 125 12.45 -0.81 -25.55
N SER A 126 11.61 -0.27 -26.43
CA SER A 126 11.85 1.01 -27.08
C SER A 126 11.80 2.18 -26.08
N VAL A 127 12.37 3.33 -26.47
CA VAL A 127 12.35 4.56 -25.64
C VAL A 127 10.92 4.98 -25.26
N TRP A 128 9.96 4.87 -26.17
CA TRP A 128 8.56 5.20 -25.88
C TRP A 128 7.94 4.25 -24.85
N GLN A 129 8.25 2.96 -24.91
CA GLN A 129 7.81 1.99 -23.92
C GLN A 129 8.47 2.24 -22.56
N LEU A 130 9.75 2.62 -22.52
CA LEU A 130 10.43 3.01 -21.28
C LEU A 130 9.77 4.23 -20.62
N ILE A 131 9.37 5.23 -21.42
CA ILE A 131 8.62 6.39 -20.91
C ILE A 131 7.27 5.96 -20.31
N LEU A 132 6.54 5.08 -20.99
CA LEU A 132 5.27 4.56 -20.47
C LEU A 132 5.45 3.73 -19.19
N VAL A 133 6.51 2.94 -19.12
CA VAL A 133 6.89 2.18 -17.91
C VAL A 133 7.22 3.13 -16.76
N ALA A 134 8.05 4.15 -17.01
CA ALA A 134 8.38 5.15 -16.00
C ALA A 134 7.14 5.90 -15.52
N TYR A 135 6.23 6.25 -16.43
CA TYR A 135 4.94 6.85 -16.09
C TYR A 135 4.09 5.91 -15.22
N PHE A 136 3.96 4.64 -15.61
CA PHE A 136 3.25 3.63 -14.81
C PHE A 136 3.88 3.44 -13.42
N LEU A 137 5.20 3.56 -13.29
CA LEU A 137 5.92 3.50 -12.01
C LEU A 137 5.49 4.60 -11.09
N VAL A 138 5.57 5.83 -11.58
CA VAL A 138 5.23 7.00 -10.78
C VAL A 138 3.77 6.95 -10.35
N ILE A 139 2.85 6.64 -11.25
CA ILE A 139 1.41 6.63 -10.91
C ILE A 139 1.03 5.46 -10.02
N SER A 140 1.55 4.24 -10.26
CA SER A 140 1.23 3.09 -9.42
C SER A 140 1.72 3.30 -8.00
N LEU A 141 2.96 3.79 -7.82
CA LEU A 141 3.51 4.17 -6.52
C LEU A 141 2.70 5.29 -5.85
N ALA A 142 2.31 6.32 -6.61
CA ALA A 142 1.47 7.40 -6.09
C ALA A 142 0.10 6.88 -5.61
N THR A 143 -0.43 5.84 -6.24
CA THR A 143 -1.69 5.20 -5.88
C THR A 143 -1.54 4.02 -4.91
N LEU A 144 -0.33 3.66 -4.47
CA LEU A 144 -0.15 2.63 -3.42
C LEU A 144 -0.55 3.14 -2.03
N ALA A 145 -0.82 4.44 -1.87
CA ALA A 145 -1.33 4.99 -0.63
C ALA A 145 -2.66 4.30 -0.26
N PRO A 146 -2.76 3.68 0.93
CA PRO A 146 -3.97 2.95 1.31
C PRO A 146 -5.16 3.90 1.38
N SER A 147 -6.33 3.45 0.89
CA SER A 147 -7.58 4.18 1.10
C SER A 147 -7.94 4.24 2.58
N ALA A 148 -8.88 5.10 2.96
CA ALA A 148 -9.36 5.16 4.35
C ALA A 148 -9.92 3.79 4.82
N THR A 149 -10.52 3.03 3.90
CA THR A 149 -11.01 1.67 4.14
C THR A 149 -9.85 0.70 4.39
N ASP A 150 -8.80 0.77 3.58
CA ASP A 150 -7.60 -0.07 3.73
C ASP A 150 -6.88 0.22 5.05
N TRP A 151 -6.79 1.49 5.46
CA TRP A 151 -6.24 1.88 6.75
C TRP A 151 -7.03 1.30 7.91
N ARG A 152 -8.36 1.36 7.85
CA ARG A 152 -9.21 0.81 8.90
C ARG A 152 -9.00 -0.70 9.06
N VAL A 153 -9.01 -1.45 7.95
CA VAL A 153 -8.78 -2.90 7.96
C VAL A 153 -7.36 -3.22 8.43
N GLY A 154 -6.36 -2.46 7.98
CA GLY A 154 -4.97 -2.61 8.41
C GLY A 154 -4.78 -2.38 9.92
N LEU A 155 -5.43 -1.37 10.48
CA LEU A 155 -5.38 -1.07 11.92
C LEU A 155 -6.09 -2.14 12.75
N GLU A 156 -7.28 -2.58 12.33
CA GLU A 156 -7.99 -3.70 12.96
C GLU A 156 -7.11 -4.96 12.96
N PHE A 157 -6.40 -5.24 11.87
CA PHE A 157 -5.49 -6.39 11.79
C PHE A 157 -4.18 -6.20 12.56
N SER A 158 -3.63 -4.98 12.66
CA SER A 158 -2.45 -4.70 13.48
C SER A 158 -2.69 -4.98 14.97
N SER A 159 -3.93 -4.74 15.44
CA SER A 159 -4.32 -5.11 16.80
C SER A 159 -4.31 -6.62 17.00
N LEU A 160 -4.75 -7.38 15.98
CA LEU A 160 -4.72 -8.84 15.99
C LEU A 160 -3.27 -9.39 15.96
N ILE A 161 -2.39 -8.80 15.13
CA ILE A 161 -0.96 -9.15 15.10
C ILE A 161 -0.30 -8.83 16.44
N LEU A 162 -0.60 -7.68 17.06
CA LEU A 162 -0.10 -7.32 18.39
C LEU A 162 -0.57 -8.30 19.46
N ILE A 163 -1.84 -8.70 19.42
CA ILE A 163 -2.40 -9.69 20.35
C ILE A 163 -1.74 -11.05 20.14
N ILE A 164 -1.68 -11.55 18.90
CA ILE A 164 -1.04 -12.83 18.58
C ILE A 164 0.46 -12.81 18.92
N GLY A 165 1.16 -11.73 18.59
CA GLY A 165 2.57 -11.53 18.90
C GLY A 165 2.84 -11.50 20.40
N THR A 166 1.96 -10.87 21.18
CA THR A 166 2.01 -10.86 22.65
C THR A 166 1.71 -12.24 23.23
N LEU A 167 0.70 -12.94 22.70
CA LEU A 167 0.38 -14.30 23.14
C LEU A 167 1.50 -15.29 22.80
N LEU A 168 2.12 -15.15 21.63
CA LEU A 168 3.26 -15.95 21.22
C LEU A 168 4.48 -15.66 22.10
N SER A 169 4.83 -14.39 22.35
CA SER A 169 5.96 -14.04 23.23
C SER A 169 5.78 -14.52 24.67
N LEU A 170 4.54 -14.63 25.15
CA LEU A 170 4.22 -15.19 26.47
C LEU A 170 4.19 -16.73 26.48
N SER A 171 3.96 -17.37 25.33
CA SER A 171 3.92 -18.82 25.17
C SER A 171 5.32 -19.45 25.32
N PRO A 172 5.41 -20.74 25.74
CA PRO A 172 6.68 -21.46 25.78
C PRO A 172 7.41 -21.46 24.42
N ILE A 173 6.64 -21.59 23.33
CA ILE A 173 7.14 -21.62 21.94
C ILE A 173 7.80 -20.28 21.57
N GLY A 174 7.20 -19.15 21.94
CA GLY A 174 7.81 -17.85 21.63
C GLY A 174 9.07 -17.60 22.45
N ARG A 175 9.13 -18.04 23.71
CA ARG A 175 10.36 -17.91 24.52
C ARG A 175 11.52 -18.69 23.90
N GLU A 176 11.27 -19.86 23.32
CA GLU A 176 12.30 -20.62 22.60
C GLU A 176 12.76 -19.92 21.31
N LEU A 177 11.83 -19.30 20.56
CA LEU A 177 12.14 -18.57 19.33
C LEU A 177 12.94 -17.27 19.57
N PHE A 178 12.68 -16.53 20.65
CA PHE A 178 13.36 -15.26 20.95
C PHE A 178 14.67 -15.42 21.72
N VAL A 179 14.94 -16.58 22.32
CA VAL A 179 16.20 -16.86 23.04
C VAL A 179 17.29 -17.38 22.08
N GLN A 180 16.93 -17.87 20.89
CA GLN A 180 17.87 -18.37 19.89
C GLN A 180 18.22 -17.38 18.77
N SER A 181 17.67 -16.16 18.80
CA SER A 181 17.96 -15.04 17.88
C SER A 181 18.83 -13.98 18.54
#